data_AF-A0A819URG1-F1
#
_entry.id   AF-A0A819URG1-F1
#
_cell.length_a   1.000
_cell.length_b   1.000
_cell.length_c   1.000
_cell.angle_alpha   90.00
_cell.angle_beta   90.00
_cell.angle_gamma   90.00
#
_symmetry.space_group_name_H-M   'P 1'
#
loop_
_entity.id
_entity.type
_entity.pdbx_description
1 polymer ?
#
loop_
_entity_poly.entity_id
_entity_poly.type
_entity_poly.pdbx_seq_one_letter_code
_entity_poly.pdbx_strand_id
1 'polypeptide(L)'
;MIESTDINVEYCEEERLTCVLVLDTFNSYINEIVSHISLPLCLWPINGRPLLDYTIHTLIQSNIQEIILLATSYSNEICSYIM
;
A
#
# COMPACT_ATOMS: atom_id res chain seq x y z
N MET A 1 -8.09 53.20 14.08
CA MET A 1 -7.07 52.47 13.30
C MET A 1 -6.73 51.25 14.12
N ILE A 2 -7.21 50.09 13.69
CA ILE A 2 -6.97 48.80 14.37
C ILE A 2 -5.87 48.16 13.54
N GLU A 3 -4.67 48.03 14.11
CA GLU A 3 -3.56 47.33 13.46
C GLU A 3 -3.93 45.85 13.34
N SER A 4 -4.15 45.41 12.11
CA SER A 4 -4.27 43.99 11.78
C SER A 4 -2.90 43.36 11.97
N THR A 5 -2.72 42.68 13.10
CA THR A 5 -1.59 41.78 13.31
C THR A 5 -1.71 40.63 12.33
N ASP A 6 -0.98 40.70 11.22
CA ASP A 6 -0.77 39.59 10.31
C ASP A 6 0.03 38.51 11.06
N ILE A 7 -0.70 37.58 11.65
CA ILE A 7 -0.12 36.34 12.17
C ILE A 7 0.25 35.54 10.93
N ASN A 8 1.51 35.59 10.51
CA ASN A 8 2.07 34.66 9.54
C ASN A 8 2.05 33.25 10.18
N VAL A 9 0.90 32.58 10.07
CA VAL A 9 0.80 31.16 10.38
C VAL A 9 1.52 30.44 9.25
N GLU A 10 2.77 30.09 9.50
CA GLU A 10 3.55 29.19 8.66
C GLU A 10 2.80 27.86 8.64
N TYR A 11 2.13 27.57 7.51
CA TYR A 11 1.41 26.31 7.31
C TYR A 11 2.46 25.21 7.16
N CYS A 12 2.85 24.56 8.26
CA CYS A 12 3.58 23.31 8.18
C CYS A 12 2.58 22.23 7.75
N GLU A 13 2.64 21.82 6.48
CA GLU A 13 1.98 20.58 6.07
C GLU A 13 2.49 19.46 6.99
N GLU A 14 1.58 18.74 7.65
CA GLU A 14 1.95 17.59 8.45
C GLU A 14 2.66 16.57 7.55
N GLU A 15 3.94 16.30 7.82
CA GLU A 15 4.71 15.32 7.05
C GLU A 15 4.05 13.95 7.16
N ARG A 16 3.44 13.49 6.06
CA ARG A 16 2.81 12.17 6.01
C ARG A 16 3.83 11.10 5.67
N LEU A 17 3.88 10.05 6.48
CA LEU A 17 4.69 8.88 6.18
C LEU A 17 4.00 8.04 5.10
N THR A 18 4.52 8.13 3.88
CA THR A 18 4.08 7.38 2.72
C THR A 18 4.95 6.14 2.51
N CYS A 19 4.31 5.00 2.28
CA CYS A 19 4.97 3.74 1.91
C CYS A 19 4.55 3.33 0.49
N VAL A 20 5.52 2.92 -0.32
CA VAL A 20 5.28 2.33 -1.65
C VAL A 20 5.54 0.83 -1.57
N LEU A 21 4.50 0.03 -1.80
CA LEU A 21 4.58 -1.42 -1.88
C LEU A 21 4.64 -1.87 -3.34
N VAL A 22 5.70 -2.57 -3.71
CA VAL A 22 5.84 -3.16 -5.04
C VAL A 22 5.40 -4.63 -4.97
N LEU A 23 4.28 -4.96 -5.62
CA LEU A 23 3.61 -6.25 -5.42
C LEU A 23 4.13 -7.37 -6.32
N ASP A 24 4.60 -7.04 -7.53
CA ASP A 24 4.86 -8.05 -8.57
C ASP A 24 6.31 -8.53 -8.66
N THR A 25 7.23 -7.97 -7.86
CA THR A 25 8.67 -8.24 -8.00
C THR A 25 9.02 -9.72 -7.85
N PHE A 26 8.26 -10.46 -7.04
CA PHE A 26 8.53 -11.87 -6.76
C PHE A 26 7.68 -12.84 -7.59
N ASN A 27 6.79 -12.34 -8.45
CA ASN A 27 5.92 -13.20 -9.26
C ASN A 27 6.73 -14.12 -10.18
N SER A 28 7.82 -13.62 -10.79
CA SER A 28 8.67 -14.44 -11.68
C SER A 28 9.29 -15.64 -10.96
N TYR A 29 9.81 -15.43 -9.75
CA TYR A 29 10.40 -16.50 -8.93
C TYR A 29 9.35 -17.54 -8.52
N ILE A 30 8.17 -17.07 -8.12
CA ILE A 30 7.09 -17.95 -7.69
C ILE A 30 6.51 -18.76 -8.86
N ASN A 31 6.44 -18.19 -10.06
CA ASN A 31 5.96 -18.87 -11.26
C ASN A 31 6.85 -20.07 -11.66
N GLU A 32 8.13 -20.07 -11.27
CA GLU A 32 9.02 -21.23 -11.45
C GLU A 32 8.69 -22.38 -10.49
N ILE A 33 8.10 -22.06 -9.33
CA ILE A 33 7.79 -23.03 -8.27
C ILE A 33 6.36 -23.55 -8.41
N VAL A 34 5.43 -22.71 -8.85
CA VAL A 34 4.01 -23.06 -8.95
C VAL A 34 3.48 -22.72 -10.33
N SER A 35 3.17 -23.76 -11.11
CA SER A 35 2.88 -23.63 -12.55
C SER A 35 1.44 -23.18 -12.88
N HIS A 36 0.51 -23.15 -11.92
CA HIS A 36 -0.92 -22.95 -12.20
C HIS A 36 -1.66 -22.16 -11.11
N ILE A 37 -1.34 -20.88 -10.93
CA ILE A 37 -2.15 -20.02 -10.06
C ILE A 37 -2.71 -18.84 -10.84
N SER A 38 -4.03 -18.69 -10.76
CA SER A 38 -4.82 -17.64 -11.43
C SER A 38 -4.90 -16.34 -10.63
N LEU A 39 -4.13 -16.22 -9.55
CA LEU A 39 -4.23 -15.15 -8.56
C LEU A 39 -2.84 -14.55 -8.30
N PRO A 40 -2.69 -13.21 -8.23
CA PRO A 40 -1.41 -12.59 -7.93
C PRO A 40 -0.93 -12.98 -6.51
N LEU A 41 0.39 -13.04 -6.32
CA LEU A 41 1.03 -13.47 -5.07
C LEU A 41 0.54 -12.70 -3.85
N CYS A 42 0.32 -11.39 -3.99
CA CYS A 42 -0.16 -10.53 -2.92
C CYS A 42 -1.56 -10.95 -2.41
N LEU A 43 -2.37 -11.63 -3.22
CA LEU A 43 -3.69 -12.11 -2.84
C LEU A 43 -3.71 -13.56 -2.38
N TRP A 44 -2.56 -14.24 -2.35
CA TRP A 44 -2.50 -15.64 -1.92
C TRP A 44 -2.93 -15.80 -0.46
N PRO A 45 -3.74 -16.82 -0.15
CA PRO A 45 -4.23 -17.03 1.20
C PRO A 45 -3.12 -17.60 2.08
N ILE A 46 -2.75 -16.88 3.12
CA ILE A 46 -1.93 -17.33 4.24
C ILE A 46 -2.84 -17.39 5.46
N ASN A 47 -3.04 -18.60 6.02
CA ASN A 47 -3.98 -18.85 7.11
C ASN A 47 -5.39 -18.28 6.86
N GLY A 48 -5.87 -18.39 5.62
CA GLY A 48 -7.22 -17.96 5.24
C GLY A 48 -7.39 -16.45 5.01
N ARG A 49 -6.32 -15.67 5.01
CA ARG A 49 -6.33 -14.24 4.64
C ARG A 49 -5.28 -13.93 3.57
N PRO A 50 -5.53 -12.99 2.65
CA PRO A 50 -4.53 -12.55 1.68
C PRO A 50 -3.23 -12.09 2.32
N LEU A 51 -2.09 -12.42 1.70
CA LEU A 51 -0.76 -11.95 2.11
C LEU A 51 -0.72 -10.42 2.27
N LEU A 52 -1.41 -9.70 1.37
CA LEU A 52 -1.51 -8.24 1.38
C LEU A 52 -2.01 -7.70 2.72
N ASP A 53 -2.98 -8.37 3.37
CA ASP A 53 -3.56 -7.92 4.65
C ASP A 53 -2.51 -7.91 5.77
N TYR A 54 -1.64 -8.92 5.81
CA TYR A 54 -0.59 -9.01 6.81
C TYR A 54 0.43 -7.89 6.63
N THR A 55 0.78 -7.58 5.38
CA THR A 55 1.68 -6.48 5.04
C THR A 55 1.06 -5.14 5.42
N ILE A 56 -0.19 -4.89 5.04
CA ILE A 56 -0.92 -3.65 5.38
C ILE A 56 -1.04 -3.50 6.90
N HIS A 57 -1.40 -4.56 7.62
CA HIS A 57 -1.47 -4.52 9.09
C HIS A 57 -0.14 -4.13 9.72
N THR A 58 0.97 -4.67 9.21
CA THR A 58 2.32 -4.33 9.66
C THR A 58 2.66 -2.85 9.39
N LEU A 59 2.26 -2.32 8.23
CA LEU A 59 2.46 -0.90 7.90
C LEU A 59 1.64 0.02 8.80
N ILE A 60 0.38 -0.36 9.09
CA ILE A 60 -0.48 0.38 10.04
C ILE A 60 0.16 0.40 11.43
N GLN A 61 0.66 -0.74 11.92
CA GLN A 61 1.37 -0.81 13.19
C GLN A 61 2.64 0.05 13.23
N SER A 62 3.22 0.35 12.06
CA SER A 62 4.40 1.20 11.91
C SER A 62 4.06 2.69 11.75
N ASN A 63 2.78 3.08 11.94
CA ASN A 63 2.28 4.45 11.76
C ASN A 63 2.46 5.00 10.33
N ILE A 64 2.46 4.13 9.31
CA ILE A 64 2.35 4.57 7.92
C ILE A 64 0.94 5.11 7.67
N GLN A 65 0.86 6.29 7.08
CA GLN A 65 -0.40 7.03 6.89
C GLN A 65 -0.91 6.94 5.45
N GLU A 66 -0.02 6.70 4.49
CA GLU A 66 -0.36 6.54 3.09
C GLU A 66 0.35 5.31 2.53
N ILE A 67 -0.39 4.45 1.84
CA ILE A 67 0.13 3.24 1.22
C ILE A 67 -0.20 3.29 -0.26
N ILE A 68 0.84 3.30 -1.09
CA ILE A 68 0.73 3.28 -2.56
C ILE A 68 1.10 1.87 -3.02
N LEU A 69 0.16 1.20 -3.68
CA LEU A 69 0.38 -0.12 -4.24
C LEU A 69 0.81 -0.01 -5.70
N LEU A 70 1.99 -0.51 -6.00
CA LEU A 70 2.50 -0.61 -7.36
C LEU A 70 2.32 -2.03 -7.87
N ALA A 71 1.31 -2.20 -8.72
CA ALA A 71 0.99 -3.42 -9.44
C ALA A 71 1.13 -3.18 -10.95
N THR A 72 1.87 -4.06 -11.61
CA THR A 72 2.05 -4.17 -13.06
C THR A 72 1.15 -5.24 -13.68
N SER A 73 0.73 -6.23 -12.89
CA SER A 73 -0.12 -7.35 -13.30
C SER A 73 -1.33 -7.47 -12.36
N TYR A 74 -2.46 -7.99 -12.88
CA TYR A 74 -3.69 -8.22 -12.10
C TYR A 74 -4.18 -7.00 -11.31
N SER A 75 -3.94 -5.79 -11.84
CA SER A 75 -4.28 -4.54 -11.15
C SER A 75 -5.79 -4.41 -10.90
N ASN A 76 -6.62 -4.94 -11.80
CA ASN A 76 -8.07 -4.89 -11.65
C ASN A 76 -8.52 -5.75 -10.48
N GLU A 77 -8.01 -6.98 -10.37
CA GLU A 77 -8.31 -7.92 -9.30
C GLU A 77 -7.82 -7.40 -7.95
N ILE A 78 -6.62 -6.81 -7.92
CA ILE A 78 -6.07 -6.18 -6.72
C ILE A 78 -6.92 -4.97 -6.31
N CYS A 79 -7.30 -4.11 -7.25
CA CYS A 79 -8.19 -2.98 -6.97
C CYS A 79 -9.57 -3.46 -6.48
N SER A 80 -10.18 -4.47 -7.11
CA SER A 80 -11.47 -5.04 -6.71
C SER A 80 -11.43 -5.75 -5.36
N TYR A 81 -10.25 -6.16 -4.89
CA TYR A 81 -10.11 -6.70 -3.54
C TYR A 81 -10.08 -5.59 -2.48
N ILE A 82 -9.47 -4.45 -2.80
CA ILE A 82 -9.27 -3.33 -1.86
C ILE A 82 -10.48 -2.40 -1.80
N MET A 83 -11.16 -2.20 -2.94
CA MET A 83 -12.33 -1.33 -3.10
C MET A 83 -13.63 -2.12 -3.04
#